data_AF-A0A2D7F0R9-F1
#
_entry.id   AF-A0A2D7F0R9-F1
#
_cell.length_a   1.000
_cell.length_b   1.000
_cell.length_c   1.000
_cell.angle_alpha   90.00
_cell.angle_beta   90.00
_cell.angle_gamma   90.00
#
_symmetry.space_group_name_H-M   'P 1'
#
loop_
_entity.id
_entity.type
_entity.pdbx_description
1 polymer ?
#
loop_
_entity_poly.entity_id
_entity_poly.type
_entity_poly.pdbx_seq_one_letter_code
_entity_poly.pdbx_strand_id
1 'polypeptide(L)' 'MKILIFILTFTTSSVVWAECISGDCENGTGTFAYPNGGKYVGEWRDGKRTGKGTFTWADGEFDGLVVLFYRNI' A
#
# COMPACT_ATOMS: atom_id res chain seq x y z
N MET A 1 2.05 21.44 12.95
CA MET A 1 3.43 21.19 13.44
C MET A 1 3.94 19.93 12.76
N LYS A 2 4.64 20.08 11.64
CA LYS A 2 5.26 18.99 10.86
C LYS A 2 6.76 19.06 11.17
N ILE A 3 7.29 18.08 11.88
CA ILE A 3 8.70 18.03 12.20
C ILE A 3 9.45 17.68 10.91
N LEU A 4 10.20 18.65 10.40
CA LEU A 4 11.23 18.47 9.38
C LEU A 4 12.33 17.59 9.97
N ILE A 5 12.41 16.32 9.55
CA ILE A 5 13.60 15.51 9.75
C ILE A 5 14.42 15.62 8.46
N PHE A 6 15.48 16.42 8.52
CA PHE A 6 16.55 16.49 7.53
C PHE A 6 17.33 15.16 7.60
N ILE A 7 16.99 14.18 6.77
CA ILE A 7 17.84 13.01 6.56
C ILE A 7 18.65 13.25 5.28
N LEU A 8 19.88 13.73 5.48
CA LEU A 8 20.94 13.65 4.48
C LEU A 8 21.40 12.20 4.38
N THR A 9 20.72 11.37 3.59
CA THR A 9 21.26 10.07 3.18
C THR A 9 21.22 9.96 1.67
N PHE A 10 22.41 9.73 1.12
CA PHE A 10 22.73 9.44 -0.27
C PHE A 10 21.67 8.58 -0.97
N THR A 11 21.32 8.98 -2.19
CA THR A 11 20.50 8.20 -3.11
C THR A 11 21.20 6.88 -3.45
N THR A 12 20.72 5.78 -2.90
CA THR A 12 20.59 4.56 -3.69
C THR A 12 19.10 4.37 -3.93
N SER A 13 18.74 4.27 -5.20
CA SER A 13 17.46 3.72 -5.63
C SER A 13 17.12 2.48 -4.80
N SER A 14 15.92 2.46 -4.22
CA SER A 14 15.32 1.33 -3.49
C SER A 14 15.60 1.27 -1.99
N VAL A 15 15.19 2.30 -1.24
CA VAL A 15 14.75 2.04 0.14
C VAL A 15 13.31 1.49 0.07
N VAL A 16 13.17 0.17 -0.02
CA VAL A 16 11.86 -0.49 -0.20
C VAL A 16 11.15 -0.56 1.15
N TRP A 17 10.45 0.50 1.54
CA TRP A 17 9.50 0.46 2.65
C TRP A 17 8.08 0.26 2.12
N ALA A 18 7.19 -0.22 2.97
CA ALA A 18 5.78 -0.36 2.63
C ALA A 18 5.16 1.04 2.54
N GLU A 19 4.72 1.47 1.36
CA GLU A 19 4.25 2.84 1.16
C GLU A 19 3.03 2.93 0.23
N CYS A 20 2.24 3.99 0.44
CA CYS A 20 1.18 4.38 -0.47
C CYS A 20 1.80 5.13 -1.65
N ILE A 21 1.82 4.51 -2.83
CA ILE A 21 2.44 5.08 -4.03
C ILE A 21 1.47 5.93 -4.87
N SER A 22 0.16 5.80 -4.65
CA SER A 22 -0.87 6.60 -5.34
C SER A 22 -2.22 6.56 -4.60
N GLY A 23 -3.00 7.63 -4.71
CA GLY A 23 -4.36 7.71 -4.16
C GLY A 23 -4.41 7.94 -2.66
N ASP A 24 -5.49 7.46 -2.02
CA ASP A 24 -5.74 7.58 -0.59
C ASP A 24 -5.76 6.18 0.06
N CYS A 25 -4.65 5.83 0.71
CA CYS A 25 -4.52 4.58 1.46
C CYS A 25 -4.97 4.71 2.93
N GLU A 26 -5.58 5.83 3.32
CA GLU A 26 -6.12 6.04 4.66
C GLU A 26 -7.65 5.86 4.66
N ASN A 27 -8.36 6.59 3.79
CA ASN A 27 -9.83 6.64 3.75
C ASN A 27 -10.40 6.82 2.33
N GLY A 28 -9.82 6.15 1.34
CA GLY A 28 -10.31 6.23 -0.03
C GLY A 28 -9.86 5.05 -0.88
N THR A 29 -9.51 5.32 -2.13
CA THR A 29 -8.95 4.30 -3.03
C THR A 29 -7.47 4.60 -3.23
N GLY A 30 -6.63 3.60 -2.96
CA GLY A 30 -5.19 3.76 -2.92
C GLY A 30 -4.44 2.57 -3.50
N THR A 31 -3.26 2.85 -4.02
CA THR A 31 -2.27 1.84 -4.43
C THR A 31 -1.15 1.81 -3.40
N PHE A 32 -0.98 0.66 -2.76
CA PHE A 32 0.03 0.44 -1.73
C PHE A 32 1.04 -0.59 -2.21
N ALA A 33 2.32 -0.23 -2.18
CA ALA A 33 3.43 -1.10 -2.53
C ALA A 33 4.03 -1.72 -1.27
N TYR A 34 4.33 -3.00 -1.32
CA TYR A 34 4.97 -3.74 -0.25
C TYR A 34 6.47 -3.92 -0.55
N PRO A 35 7.33 -4.00 0.50
CA PRO A 35 8.77 -4.20 0.34
C PRO A 35 9.15 -5.46 -0.43
N ASN A 36 8.28 -6.48 -0.37
CA ASN A 36 8.49 -7.73 -1.08
C ASN A 36 8.28 -7.58 -2.60
N GLY A 37 7.75 -6.46 -3.11
CA GLY A 37 7.41 -6.24 -4.52
C GLY A 37 5.92 -6.43 -4.84
N GLY A 38 5.12 -6.87 -3.87
CA GLY A 38 3.67 -6.95 -4.04
C GLY A 38 3.02 -5.56 -4.05
N LYS A 39 1.83 -5.45 -4.63
CA LYS A 39 1.03 -4.23 -4.59
C LYS A 39 -0.45 -4.54 -4.35
N TYR A 40 -1.12 -3.65 -3.63
CA TYR A 40 -2.56 -3.66 -3.46
C TYR A 40 -3.16 -2.40 -4.06
N VAL A 41 -4.16 -2.56 -4.93
CA VAL A 41 -4.95 -1.47 -5.50
C VAL A 41 -6.40 -1.66 -5.04
N GLY A 42 -6.93 -0.78 -4.22
CA GLY A 42 -8.30 -0.98 -3.73
C GLY A 42 -8.76 0.05 -2.71
N GLU A 43 -9.87 -0.27 -2.07
CA GLU A 43 -10.52 0.59 -1.08
C GLU A 43 -9.83 0.49 0.30
N TRP A 44 -9.79 1.61 1.00
CA TRP A 44 -9.17 1.80 2.30
C TRP A 44 -10.13 2.53 3.25
N ARG A 45 -10.09 2.16 4.53
CA ARG A 45 -10.79 2.85 5.61
C ARG A 45 -9.96 2.71 6.89
N ASP A 46 -9.72 3.82 7.57
CA ASP A 46 -8.90 3.91 8.79
C ASP A 46 -7.53 3.20 8.64
N GLY A 47 -6.88 3.39 7.49
CA GLY A 47 -5.58 2.78 7.16
C GLY A 47 -5.62 1.28 6.91
N LYS A 48 -6.82 0.68 6.81
CA LYS A 48 -7.00 -0.75 6.52
C LYS A 48 -7.63 -0.97 5.17
N ARG A 49 -7.10 -1.95 4.43
CA ARG A 49 -7.67 -2.43 3.18
C ARG A 49 -9.08 -2.99 3.43
N THR A 50 -10.05 -2.56 2.65
CA THR A 50 -11.46 -2.90 2.79
C THR A 50 -12.10 -3.07 1.41
N GLY A 51 -13.33 -3.59 1.39
CA GLY A 51 -14.16 -3.68 0.19
C GLY A 51 -13.47 -4.36 -1.00
N LYS A 52 -13.48 -3.73 -2.17
CA LYS A 52 -12.92 -4.33 -3.40
C LYS A 52 -11.52 -3.82 -3.69
N GLY A 53 -10.63 -4.74 -4.07
CA GLY A 53 -9.32 -4.39 -4.62
C GLY A 53 -8.68 -5.54 -5.37
N THR A 54 -7.50 -5.29 -5.92
CA THR A 54 -6.66 -6.29 -6.59
C THR A 54 -5.33 -6.34 -5.84
N PHE A 55 -4.89 -7.54 -5.50
CA PHE A 55 -3.56 -7.77 -4.97
C PHE A 55 -2.71 -8.46 -6.04
N THR A 56 -1.56 -7.86 -6.33
CA THR A 56 -0.50 -8.44 -7.16
C THR A 56 0.59 -8.93 -6.23
N TRP A 57 0.93 -10.20 -6.33
CA TRP A 57 2.05 -10.78 -5.59
C TRP A 57 3.39 -10.44 -6.27
N ALA A 58 4.46 -10.43 -5.48
CA ALA A 58 5.79 -10.04 -5.94
C ALA A 58 6.38 -10.97 -6.99
N ASP A 59 6.00 -12.24 -6.95
CA ASP A 59 6.35 -13.28 -7.91
C ASP A 59 5.61 -13.12 -9.26
N GLY A 60 4.64 -12.20 -9.34
CA GLY A 60 3.78 -12.03 -10.51
C GLY A 60 2.88 -13.25 -10.76
N GLU A 61 2.83 -14.21 -9.84
CA GLU A 61 2.18 -15.50 -10.03
C GLU A 61 0.65 -15.39 -9.93
N PHE A 62 0.15 -14.30 -9.32
CA PHE A 62 -1.28 -14.03 -9.26
C PHE A 62 -1.62 -12.54 -9.23
N ASP A 63 -2.36 -12.09 -10.24
CA ASP A 63 -3.11 -10.82 -10.24
C ASP A 63 -4.59 -11.15 -10.05
N GLY A 64 -5.10 -10.98 -8.83
CA GLY A 64 -6.46 -11.42 -8.50
C GLY A 64 -7.30 -10.37 -7.80
N LEU A 65 -8.61 -10.37 -8.08
CA LEU A 65 -9.59 -9.60 -7.32
C LEU A 65 -9.64 -10.14 -5.88
N VAL A 66 -9.28 -9.30 -4.94
CA VAL A 66 -9.42 -9.53 -3.51
C VAL A 66 -10.60 -8.72 -3.01
N VAL A 67 -11.64 -9.41 -2.54
CA VAL A 67 -12.76 -8.77 -1.83
C VAL A 67 -12.52 -8.93 -0.34
N LEU A 68 -12.12 -7.84 0.31
CA LEU A 68 -11.90 -7.78 1.74
C LEU A 68 -13.22 -7.43 2.43
N PHE A 69 -13.83 -8.44 3.04
CA PHE A 69 -14.95 -8.21 3.94
C PHE A 69 -14.38 -7.81 5.30
N TYR A 70 -14.63 -6.56 5.71
CA TYR A 70 -14.33 -6.09 7.04
C TYR A 70 -15.17 -6.90 8.05
N ARG A 71 -14.62 -7.99 8.60
CA ARG A 71 -15.27 -8.74 9.68
C ARG A 71 -15.08 -7.97 10.98
N ASN A 72 -16.11 -7.23 11.39
CA ASN A 72 -16.24 -6.80 12.77
C ASN A 72 -16.55 -8.05 13.61
N ILE A 73 -15.51 -8.67 14.19
CA ILE A 73 -15.65 -9.56 15.35
C ILE A 73 -15.26 -8.74 16.57
#